data_AF-B5EJ12-F1
#
_entry.id   AF-B5EJ12-F1
#
_cell.length_a   1.000
_cell.length_b   1.000
_cell.length_c   1.000
_cell.angle_alpha   90.00
_cell.angle_beta   90.00
_cell.angle_gamma   90.00
#
_symmetry.space_group_name_H-M   'P 1'
#
loop_
_entity.id
_entity.type
_entity.pdbx_description
1 polymer ?
#
loop_
_entity_poly.entity_id
_entity_poly.type
_entity_poly.pdbx_seq_one_letter_code
_entity_poly.pdbx_strand_id
1 'polypeptide(L)'
;MSEVFDIQGLKDLGDGDLALQGENIADLMEDHEAFKDQTIPSCIPGPTRIREDAQQVKQTSTAARLDPSKEPERRAAREKMIQSIKFSCQYVVMYSEHTDNPGLLDTIGVDRAHRAPRNSAIKAPTSFYKFTVTHGKKPGSIKVHVSSWEGKGSVDMQICFGNPGLEESWQPLKIAHHCNFTVEGLETARRAYFRARLLKDAGVGPWSETVELIII
;
A
#
# COMPACT_ATOMS: atom_id res chain seq x y z
N MET A 1 0.30 0.57 1.89
CA MET A 1 -0.08 -0.63 2.66
C MET A 1 -0.71 -1.61 1.70
N SER A 2 -0.34 -2.89 1.79
CA SER A 2 -1.04 -3.97 1.08
C SER A 2 -2.47 -4.06 1.62
N GLU A 3 -3.49 -4.06 0.77
CA GLU A 3 -4.83 -4.43 1.21
C GLU A 3 -4.80 -5.92 1.57
N VAL A 4 -5.15 -6.25 2.82
CA VAL A 4 -5.20 -7.62 3.36
C VAL A 4 -6.51 -8.31 2.94
N PHE A 5 -7.57 -7.53 2.82
CA PHE A 5 -8.92 -7.94 2.46
C PHE A 5 -9.30 -7.43 1.07
N ASP A 6 -10.11 -8.18 0.33
CA ASP A 6 -10.62 -7.82 -0.98
C ASP A 6 -11.79 -6.81 -0.87
N ILE A 7 -11.45 -5.57 -0.55
CA ILE A 7 -12.42 -4.47 -0.52
C ILE A 7 -12.90 -4.12 -1.94
N GLN A 8 -12.16 -4.50 -2.98
CA GLN A 8 -12.58 -4.25 -4.36
C GLN A 8 -13.76 -5.15 -4.72
N GLY A 9 -13.75 -6.43 -4.35
CA GLY A 9 -14.88 -7.33 -4.53
C GLY A 9 -16.19 -6.76 -3.98
N LEU A 10 -16.17 -6.10 -2.81
CA LEU A 10 -17.34 -5.44 -2.23
C LEU A 10 -17.86 -4.26 -3.08
N LYS A 11 -16.96 -3.50 -3.71
CA LYS A 11 -17.35 -2.38 -4.58
C LYS A 11 -18.06 -2.83 -5.83
N ASP A 12 -17.75 -4.03 -6.32
CA ASP A 12 -18.27 -4.56 -7.57
C ASP A 12 -19.67 -5.22 -7.41
N LEU A 13 -20.11 -5.46 -6.17
CA LEU A 13 -21.44 -6.02 -5.87
C LEU A 13 -22.59 -5.09 -6.25
N GLY A 14 -23.78 -5.62 -6.56
CA GLY A 14 -25.01 -4.82 -6.59
C GLY A 14 -25.34 -4.24 -5.21
N ASP A 15 -26.26 -3.28 -5.11
CA ASP A 15 -26.65 -2.72 -3.80
C ASP A 15 -27.35 -3.74 -2.90
N GLY A 16 -28.18 -4.62 -3.49
CA GLY A 16 -28.84 -5.71 -2.77
C GLY A 16 -27.82 -6.71 -2.21
N ASP A 17 -26.88 -7.15 -3.05
CA ASP A 17 -25.83 -8.08 -2.66
C ASP A 17 -24.87 -7.47 -1.64
N LEU A 18 -24.50 -6.20 -1.81
CA LEU A 18 -23.67 -5.48 -0.84
C LEU A 18 -24.36 -5.40 0.53
N ALA A 19 -25.65 -5.06 0.55
CA ALA A 19 -26.40 -4.97 1.80
C ALA A 19 -26.51 -6.34 2.50
N LEU A 20 -26.80 -7.40 1.75
CA LEU A 20 -26.81 -8.77 2.27
C LEU A 20 -25.44 -9.19 2.79
N GLN A 21 -24.37 -8.87 2.06
CA GLN A 21 -23.00 -9.16 2.50
C GLN A 21 -22.66 -8.41 3.79
N GLY A 22 -23.10 -7.16 3.94
CA GLY A 22 -22.94 -6.42 5.19
C GLY A 22 -23.66 -7.05 6.37
N GLU A 23 -24.87 -7.56 6.17
CA GLU A 23 -25.60 -8.28 7.22
C GLU A 23 -24.85 -9.55 7.63
N ASN A 24 -24.38 -10.35 6.66
CA ASN A 24 -23.56 -11.54 6.94
C ASN A 24 -22.25 -11.19 7.68
N ILE A 25 -21.57 -10.12 7.28
CA ILE A 25 -20.36 -9.64 7.96
C ILE A 25 -20.70 -9.23 9.40
N ALA A 26 -21.80 -8.51 9.62
CA ALA A 26 -22.21 -8.10 10.94
C ALA A 26 -22.52 -9.30 11.85
N ASP A 27 -23.20 -10.33 11.34
CA ASP A 27 -23.47 -11.56 12.07
C ASP A 27 -22.16 -12.26 12.47
N LEU A 28 -21.20 -12.37 11.54
CA LEU A 28 -19.88 -12.94 11.84
C LEU A 28 -19.10 -12.10 12.86
N MET A 29 -19.22 -10.77 12.79
CA MET A 29 -18.56 -9.88 13.75
C MET A 29 -19.09 -10.05 15.17
N GLU A 30 -20.33 -10.48 15.41
CA GLU A 30 -20.85 -10.69 16.76
C GLU A 30 -20.15 -11.82 17.52
N ASP A 31 -19.73 -12.86 16.79
CA ASP A 31 -19.00 -13.99 17.36
C ASP A 31 -17.47 -13.84 17.26
N HIS A 32 -17.00 -12.83 16.52
CA HIS A 32 -15.59 -12.63 16.26
C HIS A 32 -14.86 -12.04 17.48
N GLU A 33 -13.74 -12.65 17.89
CA GLU A 33 -13.00 -12.29 19.12
C GLU A 33 -12.59 -10.82 19.21
N ALA A 34 -12.28 -10.18 18.08
CA ALA A 34 -11.94 -8.75 18.04
C ALA A 34 -13.10 -7.83 18.48
N PHE A 35 -14.34 -8.26 18.35
CA PHE A 35 -15.54 -7.44 18.62
C PHE A 35 -16.33 -7.98 19.81
N LYS A 36 -16.38 -9.31 19.96
CA LYS A 36 -17.08 -9.99 21.03
C LYS A 36 -16.44 -9.68 22.38
N ASP A 37 -17.26 -9.23 23.32
CA ASP A 37 -16.86 -8.93 24.70
C ASP A 37 -15.73 -7.88 24.84
N GLN A 38 -15.43 -7.15 23.75
CA GLN A 38 -14.40 -6.11 23.71
C GLN A 38 -15.03 -4.72 23.76
N THR A 39 -14.33 -3.77 24.41
CA THR A 39 -14.67 -2.36 24.28
C THR A 39 -14.13 -1.84 22.95
N ILE A 40 -14.99 -1.84 21.93
CA ILE A 40 -14.64 -1.37 20.60
C ILE A 40 -14.47 0.16 20.63
N PRO A 41 -13.35 0.72 20.14
CA PRO A 41 -13.20 2.17 20.03
C PRO A 41 -14.33 2.78 19.19
N SER A 42 -14.85 3.94 19.59
CA SER A 42 -16.02 4.56 18.93
C SER A 42 -15.83 4.89 17.44
N CYS A 43 -14.58 4.99 16.99
CA CYS A 43 -14.23 5.18 15.58
C CYS A 43 -14.30 3.91 14.73
N ILE A 44 -14.33 2.73 15.35
CA ILE A 44 -14.43 1.44 14.67
C ILE A 44 -15.91 1.03 14.59
N PRO A 45 -16.46 0.84 13.39
CA PRO A 45 -17.83 0.34 13.24
C PRO A 45 -17.96 -1.08 13.78
N GLY A 46 -18.83 -1.27 14.76
CA GLY A 46 -19.22 -2.61 15.24
C GLY A 46 -20.36 -3.22 14.43
N PRO A 47 -20.79 -4.46 14.78
CA PRO A 47 -21.86 -5.19 14.10
C PRO A 47 -23.13 -4.36 13.86
N THR A 48 -23.62 -3.69 14.92
CA THR A 48 -24.83 -2.86 14.86
C THR A 48 -24.75 -1.78 13.79
N ARG A 49 -23.61 -1.07 13.72
CA ARG A 49 -23.41 0.01 12.76
C ARG A 49 -23.32 -0.51 11.31
N ILE A 50 -22.71 -1.69 11.11
CA ILE A 50 -22.69 -2.33 9.79
C ILE A 50 -24.11 -2.69 9.34
N ARG A 51 -24.95 -3.22 10.23
CA ARG A 51 -26.37 -3.49 9.90
C ARG A 51 -27.14 -2.23 9.57
N GLU A 52 -26.94 -1.15 10.33
CA GLU A 52 -27.56 0.15 10.04
C GLU A 52 -27.15 0.69 8.66
N ASP A 53 -25.85 0.63 8.32
CA ASP A 53 -25.36 1.05 7.01
C ASP A 53 -25.92 0.14 5.88
N ALA A 54 -26.07 -1.17 6.10
CA ALA A 54 -26.69 -2.09 5.14
C ALA A 54 -28.17 -1.77 4.91
N GLN A 55 -28.92 -1.46 5.97
CA GLN A 55 -30.31 -1.01 5.86
C GLN A 55 -30.41 0.33 5.13
N GLN A 56 -29.49 1.25 5.37
CA GLN A 56 -29.44 2.53 4.65
C GLN A 56 -29.21 2.32 3.14
N VAL A 57 -28.35 1.38 2.74
CA VAL A 57 -28.14 1.03 1.33
C VAL A 57 -29.44 0.47 0.72
N LYS A 58 -30.14 -0.45 1.40
CA LYS A 58 -31.44 -0.98 0.93
C LYS A 58 -32.48 0.13 0.72
N GLN A 59 -32.60 1.04 1.68
CA GLN A 59 -33.56 2.14 1.65
C GLN A 59 -33.25 3.13 0.52
N THR A 60 -32.01 3.60 0.44
CA THR A 60 -31.59 4.59 -0.57
C THR A 60 -31.59 4.01 -1.99
N SER A 61 -31.26 2.73 -2.16
CA SER A 61 -31.37 2.05 -3.45
C SER A 61 -32.81 1.95 -3.94
N THR A 62 -33.75 1.62 -3.03
CA THR A 62 -35.19 1.61 -3.34
C THR A 62 -35.71 3.01 -3.67
N ALA A 63 -35.28 4.03 -2.93
CA ALA A 63 -35.64 5.42 -3.18
C ALA A 63 -35.13 5.90 -4.54
N ALA A 64 -33.87 5.64 -4.89
CA ALA A 64 -33.27 6.02 -6.18
C ALA A 64 -33.94 5.32 -7.37
N ARG A 65 -34.45 4.09 -7.18
CA ARG A 65 -35.23 3.39 -8.21
C ARG A 65 -36.55 4.08 -8.52
N LEU A 66 -37.19 4.70 -7.52
CA LEU A 66 -38.46 5.42 -7.66
C LEU A 66 -38.25 6.88 -8.07
N ASP A 67 -37.17 7.49 -7.60
CA ASP A 67 -36.80 8.88 -7.83
C ASP A 67 -35.31 8.98 -8.19
N PRO A 68 -34.97 9.13 -9.49
CA PRO A 68 -33.59 9.25 -9.94
C PRO A 68 -32.81 10.42 -9.32
N SER A 69 -33.48 11.44 -8.76
CA SER A 69 -32.80 12.55 -8.07
C SER A 69 -32.09 12.09 -6.78
N LYS A 70 -32.43 10.90 -6.27
CA LYS A 70 -31.85 10.28 -5.07
C LYS A 70 -30.60 9.44 -5.32
N GLU A 71 -30.13 9.36 -6.57
CA GLU A 71 -28.88 8.70 -6.94
C GLU A 71 -27.63 9.14 -6.11
N PRO A 72 -27.44 10.43 -5.79
CA PRO A 72 -26.32 10.85 -4.93
C PRO A 72 -26.41 10.27 -3.52
N GLU A 73 -27.61 10.17 -2.96
CA GLU A 73 -27.84 9.61 -1.62
C GLU A 73 -27.54 8.10 -1.61
N ARG A 74 -27.94 7.38 -2.66
CA ARG A 74 -27.59 5.95 -2.86
C ARG A 74 -26.08 5.74 -2.91
N ARG A 75 -25.36 6.55 -3.71
CA ARG A 75 -23.90 6.45 -3.84
C ARG A 75 -23.22 6.74 -2.50
N ALA A 76 -23.66 7.77 -1.78
CA ALA A 76 -23.11 8.11 -0.48
C ALA A 76 -23.34 7.01 0.56
N ALA A 77 -24.53 6.40 0.61
CA ALA A 77 -24.81 5.27 1.49
C ALA A 77 -23.91 4.06 1.18
N ARG A 78 -23.72 3.75 -0.11
CA ARG A 78 -22.85 2.68 -0.58
C ARG A 78 -21.39 2.91 -0.17
N GLU A 79 -20.86 4.10 -0.43
CA GLU A 79 -19.49 4.47 -0.05
C GLU A 79 -19.29 4.41 1.46
N LYS A 80 -20.26 4.91 2.24
CA LYS A 80 -20.22 4.86 3.70
C LYS A 80 -20.15 3.42 4.21
N MET A 81 -20.99 2.53 3.68
CA MET A 81 -21.00 1.12 4.08
C MET A 81 -19.66 0.43 3.79
N ILE A 82 -19.12 0.62 2.58
CA ILE A 82 -17.81 0.05 2.19
C ILE A 82 -16.70 0.60 3.09
N GLN A 83 -16.76 1.89 3.41
CA GLN A 83 -15.82 2.52 4.34
C GLN A 83 -15.93 1.93 5.76
N SER A 84 -17.16 1.66 6.23
CA SER A 84 -17.38 1.06 7.54
C SER A 84 -16.83 -0.37 7.61
N ILE A 85 -17.07 -1.19 6.59
CA ILE A 85 -16.51 -2.55 6.48
C ILE A 85 -14.98 -2.48 6.44
N LYS A 86 -14.41 -1.56 5.65
CA LYS A 86 -12.95 -1.38 5.55
C LYS A 86 -12.30 -1.07 6.90
N PHE A 87 -12.89 -0.18 7.70
CA PHE A 87 -12.37 0.14 9.03
C PHE A 87 -12.47 -1.05 9.98
N SER A 88 -13.57 -1.80 9.94
CA SER A 88 -13.76 -3.02 10.74
C SER A 88 -12.70 -4.07 10.39
N CYS A 89 -12.45 -4.28 9.10
CA CYS A 89 -11.41 -5.18 8.61
C CYS A 89 -10.01 -4.76 9.08
N GLN A 90 -9.67 -3.47 8.98
CA GLN A 90 -8.38 -2.95 9.44
C GLN A 90 -8.19 -3.15 10.95
N TYR A 91 -9.24 -2.98 11.73
CA TYR A 91 -9.22 -3.26 13.15
C TYR A 91 -8.93 -4.74 13.45
N VAL A 92 -9.55 -5.67 12.71
CA VAL A 92 -9.24 -7.10 12.83
C VAL A 92 -7.80 -7.42 12.46
N VAL A 93 -7.21 -6.75 11.45
CA VAL A 93 -5.77 -6.88 11.17
C VAL A 93 -4.95 -6.48 12.40
N MET A 94 -5.19 -5.30 12.95
CA MET A 94 -4.46 -4.82 14.13
C MET A 94 -4.64 -5.76 15.34
N TYR A 95 -5.85 -6.26 15.56
CA TYR A 95 -6.14 -7.18 16.66
C TYR A 95 -5.47 -8.54 16.47
N SER A 96 -5.46 -9.08 15.24
CA SER A 96 -4.79 -10.34 14.92
C SER A 96 -3.29 -10.28 15.12
N GLU A 97 -2.65 -9.15 14.78
CA GLU A 97 -1.22 -8.91 15.04
C GLU A 97 -0.96 -8.75 16.54
N HIS A 98 -1.85 -8.07 17.26
CA HIS A 98 -1.72 -7.89 18.72
C HIS A 98 -1.82 -9.20 19.50
N THR A 99 -2.69 -10.11 19.06
CA THR A 99 -2.95 -11.41 19.71
C THR A 99 -2.11 -12.55 19.15
N ASP A 100 -1.25 -12.28 18.15
CA ASP A 100 -0.47 -13.27 17.40
C ASP A 100 -1.34 -14.42 16.85
N ASN A 101 -2.56 -14.10 16.43
CA ASN A 101 -3.53 -15.07 15.90
C ASN A 101 -3.97 -14.69 14.48
N PRO A 102 -3.24 -15.12 13.44
CA PRO A 102 -3.55 -14.79 12.05
C PRO A 102 -4.81 -15.47 11.52
N GLY A 103 -5.38 -16.46 12.24
CA GLY A 103 -6.62 -17.14 11.87
C GLY A 103 -7.86 -16.24 11.98
N LEU A 104 -7.79 -15.19 12.80
CA LEU A 104 -8.87 -14.21 12.94
C LEU A 104 -9.17 -13.45 11.64
N LEU A 105 -8.19 -13.36 10.74
CA LEU A 105 -8.39 -12.73 9.45
C LEU A 105 -9.36 -13.52 8.55
N ASP A 106 -9.55 -14.81 8.78
CA ASP A 106 -10.40 -15.66 7.91
C ASP A 106 -11.85 -15.71 8.38
N THR A 107 -12.16 -15.15 9.55
CA THR A 107 -13.47 -15.30 10.21
C THR A 107 -14.35 -14.06 10.14
N ILE A 108 -13.87 -12.94 9.58
CA ILE A 108 -14.62 -11.67 9.53
C ILE A 108 -15.64 -11.60 8.36
N GLY A 109 -15.68 -12.60 7.48
CA GLY A 109 -16.62 -12.64 6.36
C GLY A 109 -16.25 -11.78 5.15
N VAL A 110 -14.99 -11.37 5.05
CA VAL A 110 -14.44 -10.70 3.87
C VAL A 110 -13.26 -11.51 3.36
N ASP A 111 -13.27 -11.85 2.08
CA ASP A 111 -12.20 -12.62 1.47
C ASP A 111 -10.86 -11.88 1.55
N ARG A 112 -9.78 -12.65 1.67
CA ARG A 112 -8.43 -12.08 1.61
C ARG A 112 -8.15 -11.56 0.20
N ALA A 113 -7.44 -10.45 0.11
CA ALA A 113 -7.00 -9.91 -1.16
C ALA A 113 -6.04 -10.89 -1.84
N HIS A 114 -6.52 -11.58 -2.88
CA HIS A 114 -5.67 -12.39 -3.73
C HIS A 114 -4.79 -11.47 -4.58
N ARG A 115 -3.55 -11.29 -4.16
CA ARG A 115 -2.54 -10.67 -5.01
C ARG A 115 -2.29 -11.62 -6.18
N ALA A 116 -2.74 -11.22 -7.37
CA ALA A 116 -2.26 -11.84 -8.60
C ALA A 116 -0.72 -11.91 -8.51
N PRO A 117 -0.09 -13.08 -8.74
CA PRO A 117 1.35 -13.21 -8.69
C PRO A 117 1.95 -12.13 -9.58
N ARG A 118 2.77 -11.26 -8.98
CA ARG A 118 3.36 -10.12 -9.67
C ARG A 118 4.12 -10.69 -10.86
N ASN A 119 3.65 -10.41 -12.09
CA ASN A 119 4.14 -11.05 -13.31
C ASN A 119 5.69 -11.05 -13.36
N SER A 120 6.28 -12.19 -13.02
CA SER A 120 7.73 -12.42 -12.98
C SER A 120 8.33 -12.51 -14.39
N ALA A 121 7.48 -12.56 -15.42
CA ALA A 121 7.86 -12.65 -16.83
C ALA A 121 8.54 -11.38 -17.38
N ILE A 122 8.32 -10.21 -16.75
CA ILE A 122 8.97 -8.97 -17.20
C ILE A 122 10.41 -8.97 -16.69
N LYS A 123 11.38 -9.22 -17.58
CA LYS A 123 12.81 -9.20 -17.27
C LYS A 123 13.25 -7.82 -16.76
N ALA A 124 14.33 -7.78 -15.97
CA ALA A 124 14.95 -6.51 -15.60
C ALA A 124 15.39 -5.76 -16.87
N PRO A 125 15.28 -4.42 -16.92
CA PRO A 125 15.76 -3.64 -18.05
C PRO A 125 17.22 -3.94 -18.37
N THR A 126 17.54 -4.04 -19.67
CA THR A 126 18.92 -4.25 -20.14
C THR A 126 19.76 -2.96 -20.06
N SER A 127 19.14 -1.82 -19.77
CA SER A 127 19.82 -0.52 -19.60
C SER A 127 19.17 0.32 -18.49
N PHE A 128 19.97 1.19 -17.87
CA PHE A 128 19.52 2.11 -16.83
C PHE A 128 19.25 3.49 -17.45
N TYR A 129 17.99 3.79 -17.75
CA TYR A 129 17.63 4.94 -18.60
C TYR A 129 17.93 6.33 -18.02
N LYS A 130 17.84 6.52 -16.70
CA LYS A 130 18.19 7.80 -16.06
C LYS A 130 18.40 7.62 -14.56
N PHE A 131 19.58 8.02 -14.09
CA PHE A 131 19.91 8.15 -12.68
C PHE A 131 20.40 9.57 -12.43
N THR A 132 19.76 10.29 -11.51
CA THR A 132 20.17 11.64 -11.15
C THR A 132 20.19 11.78 -9.64
N VAL A 133 21.25 12.40 -9.14
CA VAL A 133 21.43 12.74 -7.73
C VAL A 133 21.61 14.25 -7.64
N THR A 134 20.77 14.91 -6.85
CA THR A 134 20.81 16.36 -6.62
C THR A 134 20.84 16.63 -5.13
N HIS A 135 21.11 17.88 -4.72
CA HIS A 135 21.03 18.25 -3.31
C HIS A 135 19.59 18.13 -2.76
N GLY A 136 19.49 17.67 -1.51
CA GLY A 136 18.26 17.67 -0.75
C GLY A 136 18.02 19.02 -0.07
N LYS A 137 16.94 19.10 0.73
CA LYS A 137 16.55 20.36 1.40
C LYS A 137 17.41 20.70 2.62
N LYS A 138 18.07 19.70 3.21
CA LYS A 138 18.89 19.84 4.42
C LYS A 138 20.37 19.63 4.08
N PRO A 139 21.30 20.26 4.82
CA PRO A 139 22.70 19.87 4.77
C PRO A 139 22.87 18.37 5.04
N GLY A 140 23.76 17.72 4.30
CA GLY A 140 24.00 16.28 4.39
C GLY A 140 22.86 15.45 3.80
N SER A 141 22.04 16.02 2.91
CA SER A 141 20.97 15.29 2.22
C SER A 141 21.07 15.39 0.71
N ILE A 142 20.69 14.30 0.03
CA ILE A 142 20.59 14.21 -1.42
C ILE A 142 19.21 13.72 -1.82
N LYS A 143 18.72 14.21 -2.95
CA LYS A 143 17.53 13.73 -3.63
C LYS A 143 17.94 12.86 -4.80
N VAL A 144 17.39 11.67 -4.84
CA VAL A 144 17.66 10.66 -5.87
C VAL A 144 16.43 10.51 -6.74
N HIS A 145 16.65 10.54 -8.04
CA HIS A 145 15.62 10.26 -9.03
C HIS A 145 16.12 9.21 -10.01
N VAL A 146 15.29 8.18 -10.21
CA VAL A 146 15.46 7.08 -11.13
C VAL A 146 14.27 7.08 -12.08
N SER A 147 14.48 6.94 -13.38
CA SER A 147 13.35 6.77 -14.31
C SER A 147 12.50 5.57 -13.92
N SER A 148 11.17 5.72 -13.98
CA SER A 148 10.27 4.57 -13.82
C SER A 148 10.45 3.58 -14.97
N TRP A 149 10.35 2.29 -14.67
CA TRP A 149 10.40 1.22 -15.68
C TRP A 149 9.23 0.25 -15.50
N GLU A 150 8.97 -0.55 -16.54
CA GLU A 150 7.90 -1.54 -16.53
C GLU A 150 8.24 -2.72 -15.60
N GLY A 151 7.26 -3.16 -14.80
CA GLY A 151 7.48 -4.25 -13.86
C GLY A 151 8.31 -3.87 -12.63
N LYS A 152 8.08 -2.66 -12.09
CA LYS A 152 8.62 -2.06 -10.86
C LYS A 152 9.25 -3.06 -9.87
N GLY A 153 10.53 -2.85 -9.57
CA GLY A 153 11.31 -3.54 -8.54
C GLY A 153 11.89 -2.54 -7.52
N SER A 154 12.97 -2.90 -6.84
CA SER A 154 13.72 -1.97 -5.97
C SER A 154 14.94 -1.39 -6.68
N VAL A 155 15.42 -0.26 -6.18
CA VAL A 155 16.65 0.40 -6.60
C VAL A 155 17.70 0.13 -5.52
N ASP A 156 18.80 -0.51 -5.89
CA ASP A 156 19.99 -0.70 -5.07
C ASP A 156 21.00 0.40 -5.40
N MET A 157 21.34 1.22 -4.41
CA MET A 157 22.19 2.39 -4.56
C MET A 157 23.46 2.24 -3.73
N GLN A 158 24.57 2.61 -4.33
CA GLN A 158 25.89 2.62 -3.71
C GLN A 158 26.52 4.01 -3.75
N ILE A 159 27.42 4.24 -2.81
CA ILE A 159 28.22 5.45 -2.68
C ILE A 159 29.71 5.10 -2.67
N CYS A 160 30.52 5.95 -3.27
CA CYS A 160 31.98 5.87 -3.24
C CYS A 160 32.54 7.26 -2.94
N PHE A 161 33.52 7.34 -2.03
CA PHE A 161 34.24 8.58 -1.71
C PHE A 161 35.66 8.62 -2.30
N GLY A 162 36.11 7.51 -2.88
CA GLY A 162 37.44 7.34 -3.45
C GLY A 162 37.40 7.28 -4.97
N ASN A 163 38.09 6.31 -5.57
CA ASN A 163 38.11 6.12 -7.01
C ASN A 163 36.87 5.33 -7.47
N PRO A 164 35.95 5.91 -8.27
CA PRO A 164 34.76 5.20 -8.73
C PRO A 164 35.08 4.07 -9.73
N GLY A 165 36.28 4.02 -10.29
CA GLY A 165 36.74 2.94 -11.16
C GLY A 165 37.15 1.65 -10.43
N LEU A 166 37.24 1.67 -9.10
CA LEU A 166 37.58 0.50 -8.28
C LEU A 166 36.33 -0.04 -7.59
N GLU A 167 36.00 -1.30 -7.85
CA GLU A 167 34.78 -1.94 -7.31
C GLU A 167 34.77 -1.96 -5.77
N GLU A 168 35.93 -2.18 -5.14
CA GLU A 168 36.12 -2.19 -3.69
C GLU A 168 35.87 -0.84 -3.00
N SER A 169 35.87 0.27 -3.75
CA SER A 169 35.61 1.60 -3.21
C SER A 169 34.11 1.89 -3.04
N TRP A 170 33.24 1.02 -3.56
CA TRP A 170 31.79 1.19 -3.50
C TRP A 170 31.21 0.55 -2.24
N GLN A 171 30.37 1.33 -1.55
CA GLN A 171 29.68 0.92 -0.33
C GLN A 171 28.16 0.93 -0.55
N PRO A 172 27.42 -0.05 0.00
CA PRO A 172 25.96 0.00 0.03
C PRO A 172 25.47 1.28 0.71
N LEU A 173 24.57 2.01 0.06
CA LEU A 173 23.95 3.20 0.64
C LEU A 173 22.48 2.96 0.99
N LYS A 174 21.68 2.48 0.04
CA LYS A 174 20.23 2.34 0.24
C LYS A 174 19.61 1.39 -0.78
N ILE A 175 18.62 0.61 -0.32
CA ILE A 175 17.67 -0.07 -1.19
C ILE A 175 16.31 0.63 -1.05
N ALA A 176 15.73 1.07 -2.17
CA ALA A 176 14.46 1.79 -2.18
C ALA A 176 13.46 1.19 -3.16
N HIS A 177 12.19 1.07 -2.76
CA HIS A 177 11.10 0.63 -3.66
C HIS A 177 10.46 1.78 -4.45
N HIS A 178 11.04 2.98 -4.35
CA HIS A 178 10.55 4.19 -4.99
C HIS A 178 11.58 4.72 -5.99
N CYS A 179 11.07 5.29 -7.08
CA CYS A 179 11.88 5.95 -8.12
C CYS A 179 12.34 7.37 -7.70
N ASN A 180 11.83 7.88 -6.58
CA ASN A 180 12.16 9.19 -6.03
C ASN A 180 12.30 9.06 -4.51
N PHE A 181 13.46 9.38 -3.95
CA PHE A 181 13.67 9.32 -2.51
C PHE A 181 14.80 10.25 -2.07
N THR A 182 14.83 10.53 -0.77
CA THR A 182 15.89 11.30 -0.12
C THR A 182 16.79 10.36 0.69
N VAL A 183 18.08 10.65 0.70
CA VAL A 183 19.06 10.09 1.63
C VAL A 183 19.56 11.25 2.49
N GLU A 184 19.50 11.08 3.81
CA GLU A 184 19.93 12.08 4.80
C GLU A 184 21.10 11.51 5.62
N GLY A 185 21.81 12.36 6.36
CA GLY A 185 22.90 11.94 7.26
C GLY A 185 24.24 11.70 6.55
N LEU A 186 24.42 12.25 5.35
CA LEU A 186 25.69 12.20 4.64
C LEU A 186 26.65 13.26 5.17
N GLU A 187 27.95 12.96 5.15
CA GLU A 187 29.00 13.89 5.53
C GLU A 187 29.09 15.06 4.53
N THR A 188 28.96 16.29 5.03
CA THR A 188 28.98 17.51 4.23
C THR A 188 30.39 17.88 3.78
N ALA A 189 30.49 18.77 2.80
CA ALA A 189 31.74 19.23 2.18
C ALA A 189 32.61 18.08 1.61
N ARG A 190 32.00 16.94 1.30
CA ARG A 190 32.68 15.74 0.79
C ARG A 190 32.21 15.42 -0.63
N ARG A 191 33.18 15.20 -1.53
CA ARG A 191 32.89 14.68 -2.88
C ARG A 191 32.50 13.21 -2.79
N ALA A 192 31.39 12.86 -3.40
CA ALA A 192 30.89 11.50 -3.46
C ALA A 192 30.47 11.13 -4.89
N TYR A 193 30.61 9.86 -5.20
CA TYR A 193 30.19 9.22 -6.42
C TYR A 193 29.05 8.27 -6.10
N PHE A 194 28.05 8.23 -6.98
CA PHE A 194 26.84 7.46 -6.80
C PHE A 194 26.61 6.59 -8.02
N ARG A 195 26.15 5.36 -7.80
CA ARG A 195 25.60 4.50 -8.85
C ARG A 195 24.40 3.75 -8.30
N ALA A 196 23.50 3.36 -9.20
CA ALA A 196 22.33 2.59 -8.84
C ALA A 196 22.09 1.46 -9.84
N ARG A 197 21.45 0.38 -9.40
CA ARG A 197 20.96 -0.70 -10.26
C ARG A 197 19.56 -1.10 -9.84
N LEU A 198 18.85 -1.77 -10.74
CA LEU A 198 17.50 -2.23 -10.50
C LEU A 198 17.54 -3.67 -9.99
N LEU A 199 16.86 -3.96 -8.89
CA LEU A 199 16.68 -5.28 -8.33
C LEU A 199 15.25 -5.76 -8.61
N LYS A 200 15.14 -7.01 -9.06
CA LYS A 200 13.86 -7.70 -9.24
C LYS A 200 14.02 -9.19 -8.94
N ASP A 201 12.91 -9.85 -8.65
CA ASP A 201 12.85 -11.31 -8.46
C ASP A 201 13.40 -12.08 -9.67
N ALA A 202 13.23 -11.52 -10.88
CA ALA A 202 13.73 -12.09 -12.14
C ALA A 202 15.22 -11.83 -12.40
N GLY A 203 15.90 -11.06 -11.55
CA GLY A 203 17.32 -10.76 -11.67
C GLY A 203 17.70 -9.32 -11.37
N VAL A 204 18.99 -9.04 -11.57
CA VAL A 204 19.61 -7.74 -11.27
C VAL A 204 19.97 -7.04 -12.58
N GLY A 205 19.52 -5.79 -12.72
CA GLY A 205 19.87 -4.92 -13.84
C GLY A 205 21.31 -4.42 -13.76
N PRO A 206 21.85 -3.85 -14.85
CA PRO A 206 23.18 -3.27 -14.85
C PRO A 206 23.27 -2.04 -13.93
N TRP A 207 24.49 -1.69 -13.54
CA TRP A 207 24.77 -0.41 -12.89
C TRP A 207 24.47 0.75 -13.85
N SER A 208 23.97 1.85 -13.29
CA SER A 208 23.85 3.13 -13.97
C SER A 208 25.22 3.73 -14.27
N GLU A 209 25.23 4.78 -15.09
CA GLU A 209 26.36 5.70 -15.11
C GLU A 209 26.60 6.28 -13.71
N THR A 210 27.86 6.60 -13.43
CA THR A 210 28.28 7.19 -12.16
C THR A 210 27.93 8.67 -12.13
N VAL A 211 27.28 9.11 -11.05
CA VAL A 211 26.96 10.52 -10.81
C VAL A 211 27.89 11.06 -9.72
N GLU A 212 28.59 12.16 -10.01
CA GLU A 212 29.41 12.88 -9.04
C GLU A 212 28.61 14.02 -8.40
N LEU A 213 28.72 14.18 -7.08
CA LEU A 213 28.14 15.32 -6.37
C LEU A 213 29.01 15.65 -5.13
N ILE A 214 29.23 16.94 -4.89
CA ILE A 214 29.75 17.42 -3.60
C ILE A 214 28.56 17.61 -2.66
N ILE A 215 28.58 16.90 -1.53
CA ILE A 215 27.50 16.96 -0.52
C ILE A 215 27.59 18.30 0.21
N ILE A 216 26.50 19.07 0.22
CA ILE A 216 26.36 20.34 0.96
C ILE A 216 25.50 20.15 2.20
#